data_AF-A0A2I3GAT8-F1
#
_entry.id   AF-A0A2I3GAT8-F1
#
_cell.length_a   1.000
_cell.length_b   1.000
_cell.length_c   1.000
_cell.angle_alpha   90.00
_cell.angle_beta   90.00
_cell.angle_gamma   90.00
#
_symmetry.space_group_name_H-M   'P 1'
#
loop_
_entity.id
_entity.type
_entity.pdbx_description
1 polymer ?
#
loop_
_entity_poly.entity_id
_entity_poly.type
_entity_poly.pdbx_seq_one_letter_code
_entity_poly.pdbx_strand_id
1 'polypeptide(L)' 'MSKAHPPELKKFMDKKPSLKLNGGRHVQGILWAFDPFMNLVIDECVEVVTGNSIIMLEALERV' A
#
# COMPACT_ATOMS: atom_id res chain seq x y z
N MET A 1 -6.12 29.95 1.21
CA MET A 1 -5.76 28.53 1.01
C MET A 1 -7.00 27.71 1.30
N SER A 2 -7.54 26.99 0.31
CA SER A 2 -8.64 26.04 0.56
C SER A 2 -8.15 25.03 1.59
N LYS A 3 -8.92 24.83 2.67
CA LYS A 3 -8.64 23.74 3.62
C LYS A 3 -8.65 22.46 2.78
N ALA A 4 -7.48 21.82 2.62
CA ALA A 4 -7.40 20.53 1.95
C ALA A 4 -8.44 19.63 2.64
N HIS A 5 -9.38 19.11 1.85
CA HIS A 5 -10.39 18.22 2.40
C HIS A 5 -9.63 17.03 3.01
N PRO A 6 -9.88 16.66 4.28
CA PRO A 6 -9.20 15.54 4.90
C PRO A 6 -9.32 14.34 3.95
N PRO A 7 -8.21 13.63 3.68
CA PRO A 7 -8.28 12.43 2.85
C PRO A 7 -9.36 11.51 3.41
N GLU A 8 -10.31 11.09 2.58
CA GLU A 8 -11.39 10.19 3.00
C GLU A 8 -10.88 8.76 3.27
N LEU A 9 -9.63 8.61 3.73
CA LEU A 9 -8.97 7.35 4.04
C LEU A 9 -9.69 6.58 5.15
N LYS A 10 -10.43 7.29 6.01
CA LYS A 10 -11.28 6.66 7.01
C LYS A 10 -12.26 5.63 6.43
N LYS A 11 -12.73 5.82 5.18
CA LYS A 11 -13.66 4.86 4.53
C LYS A 11 -12.98 3.57 4.06
N PHE A 12 -11.65 3.56 4.05
CA PHE A 12 -10.80 2.44 3.63
C PHE A 12 -10.13 1.72 4.81
N MET A 13 -10.33 2.20 6.04
CA MET A 13 -9.90 1.49 7.26
C MET A 13 -10.48 0.07 7.28
N ASP A 14 -9.68 -0.89 7.74
CA ASP A 14 -10.00 -2.32 7.81
C ASP A 14 -10.34 -2.95 6.44
N LYS A 15 -10.03 -2.25 5.34
CA LYS A 15 -10.16 -2.76 3.96
C LYS A 15 -8.79 -2.94 3.35
N LYS A 16 -8.75 -3.65 2.22
CA LYS A 16 -7.54 -3.90 1.42
C LYS A 16 -7.44 -2.94 0.22
N PRO A 17 -7.03 -1.66 0.38
CA PRO A 17 -6.84 -0.77 -0.75
C PRO A 17 -5.70 -1.21 -1.66
N SER A 18 -5.81 -0.77 -2.92
CA SER A 18 -4.81 -0.95 -3.97
C SER A 18 -4.00 0.35 -4.07
N LEU A 19 -2.70 0.29 -3.78
CA LEU A 19 -1.84 1.46 -3.60
C LEU A 19 -0.73 1.50 -4.66
N LYS A 20 -0.63 2.62 -5.39
CA LYS A 20 0.52 2.90 -6.25
C LYS A 20 1.52 3.73 -5.49
N LEU A 21 2.73 3.20 -5.32
CA LEU A 21 3.83 3.87 -4.66
C LEU A 21 4.80 4.45 -5.68
N ASN A 22 5.67 5.35 -5.21
CA ASN A 22 6.77 5.84 -6.01
C ASN A 22 7.69 4.69 -6.46
N GLY A 23 8.32 4.87 -7.62
CA GLY A 23 9.17 3.85 -8.24
C GLY A 23 8.39 2.77 -9.01
N GLY A 24 7.12 3.01 -9.34
CA GLY A 24 6.31 2.08 -10.15
C GLY A 24 5.80 0.86 -9.39
N ARG A 25 6.00 0.80 -8.07
CA ARG A 25 5.54 -0.30 -7.23
C ARG A 25 4.05 -0.22 -7.02
N HIS A 26 3.40 -1.37 -7.06
CA HIS A 26 1.99 -1.51 -6.80
C HIS A 26 1.82 -2.50 -5.65
N VAL A 27 1.17 -2.10 -4.57
CA VAL A 27 0.94 -2.98 -3.40
C VAL A 27 -0.54 -3.04 -3.02
N GLN A 28 -0.92 -4.12 -2.35
CA GLN A 28 -2.22 -4.31 -1.72
C GLN A 28 -2.03 -4.80 -0.28
N GLY A 29 -2.83 -4.30 0.65
CA GLY A 29 -2.79 -4.73 2.06
C GLY A 29 -3.85 -4.02 2.88
N ILE A 30 -4.02 -4.38 4.15
CA ILE A 30 -5.05 -3.86 5.05
C ILE A 30 -4.64 -2.48 5.60
N LEU A 31 -5.47 -1.47 5.43
CA LEU A 31 -5.23 -0.14 6.02
C LEU A 31 -5.66 -0.10 7.48
N TRP A 32 -4.69 0.03 8.39
CA TRP A 32 -4.93 0.11 9.85
C TRP A 32 -4.87 1.52 10.41
N ALA A 33 -4.07 2.40 9.82
CA ALA A 33 -3.96 3.77 10.27
C ALA A 33 -3.47 4.69 9.15
N PHE A 34 -3.77 5.98 9.30
CA PHE A 34 -3.22 7.03 8.47
C PHE A 34 -3.09 8.32 9.28
N ASP A 35 -2.33 9.28 8.77
CA ASP A 35 -2.19 10.60 9.37
C ASP A 35 -2.57 11.73 8.37
N PRO A 36 -2.65 13.00 8.82
CA PRO A 36 -2.97 14.13 7.94
C PRO A 36 -1.97 14.37 6.81
N PHE A 37 -0.76 13.82 6.90
CA PHE A 37 0.27 13.89 5.85
C PHE A 37 0.18 12.73 4.85
N MET A 38 -0.85 11.87 4.97
CA MET A 38 -1.10 10.72 4.10
C MET A 38 -0.07 9.59 4.25
N ASN A 39 0.64 9.52 5.38
CA ASN A 39 1.38 8.31 5.70
C ASN A 39 0.38 7.19 6.03
N LEU A 40 0.67 5.96 5.61
CA LEU A 40 -0.23 4.81 5.71
C LEU A 40 0.44 3.68 6.50
N VAL A 41 -0.30 3.08 7.43
CA VAL A 41 0.06 1.81 8.07
C VAL A 41 -0.71 0.71 7.35
N ILE A 42 0.01 -0.11 6.61
CA ILE A 42 -0.54 -1.22 5.83
C ILE A 42 -0.03 -2.54 6.39
N ASP A 43 -0.95 -3.44 6.71
CA ASP A 43 -0.66 -4.81 7.17
C ASP A 43 -1.00 -5.82 6.07
N GLU A 44 -0.47 -7.04 6.20
CA GLU A 44 -0.57 -8.10 5.17
C GLU A 44 -0.23 -7.58 3.75
N CYS A 45 0.75 -6.69 3.66
CA CYS A 45 1.08 -6.00 2.41
C CYS A 45 1.76 -6.95 1.41
N VAL A 46 1.21 -7.05 0.21
CA VAL A 46 1.77 -7.82 -0.91
C VAL A 46 2.02 -6.91 -2.11
N GLU A 47 3.15 -7.11 -2.79
CA GLU A 47 3.45 -6.43 -4.04
C GLU A 47 2.74 -7.13 -5.21
N VAL A 48 2.04 -6.34 -6.01
CA VAL A 48 1.32 -6.77 -7.21
C VAL A 48 2.24 -6.55 -8.42
N VAL A 49 2.76 -7.64 -8.96
CA VAL A 49 3.61 -7.61 -10.16
C VAL A 49 2.77 -8.05 -11.35
N THR A 50 2.54 -7.16 -12.32
CA THR A 50 1.84 -7.50 -13.57
C THR A 50 2.84 -7.92 -14.64
N GLY A 51 2.90 -9.22 -14.93
CA GLY A 51 3.66 -9.81 -16.03
C GLY A 51 3.79 -11.32 -15.88
N ASN A 52 3.74 -12.08 -16.98
CA ASN A 52 3.88 -13.55 -16.98
C ASN A 52 5.34 -14.00 -16.75
N SER A 53 6.13 -13.25 -16.01
CA SER A 53 7.57 -13.47 -15.87
C SER A 53 7.95 -13.27 -14.41
N ILE A 54 8.55 -14.29 -13.81
CA ILE A 54 9.18 -14.17 -12.50
C ILE A 54 10.39 -13.25 -12.69
N ILE A 55 10.29 -12.03 -12.17
CA ILE A 55 11.37 -11.04 -12.26
C ILE A 55 12.44 -11.24 -11.18
N MET A 56 12.08 -11.85 -10.04
CA MET A 56 12.95 -12.03 -8.89
C MET A 56 12.40 -13.13 -7.98
N LEU A 57 13.29 -13.99 -7.46
CA LEU A 57 12.98 -15.00 -6.44
C LEU A 57 14.02 -14.88 -5.32
N GLU A 58 13.57 -14.45 -4.14
CA GLU A 58 14.41 -14.31 -2.95
C GLU A 58 13.70 -14.95 -1.75
N ALA A 59 14.42 -15.73 -0.95
CA ALA A 59 13.93 -16.24 0.31
C ALA A 59 14.09 -15.16 1.39
N LEU A 60 12.98 -14.76 2.00
CA LEU A 60 12.99 -13.74 3.06
C LEU A 60 13.43 -14.30 4.41
N GLU A 61 13.30 -15.61 4.59
CA GLU A 61 13.72 -16.30 5.79
C GLU A 61 15.13 -16.87 5.61
N ARG A 62 15.93 -16.81 6.68
CA ARG A 62 17.20 -17.54 6.71
C ARG A 62 16.90 -19.04 6.75
N VAL A 63 17.36 -19.75 5.74
CA VAL A 63 17.48 -21.22 5.75
C VAL A 63 18.62 -21.63 6.66
#